data_AF-A0A7C5U781-F1
#
_entry.id   AF-A0A7C5U781-F1
#
_cell.length_a   1.000
_cell.length_b   1.000
_cell.length_c   1.000
_cell.angle_alpha   90.00
_cell.angle_beta   90.00
_cell.angle_gamma   90.00
#
_symmetry.space_group_name_H-M   'P 1'
#
loop_
_entity.id
_entity.type
_entity.pdbx_description
1 polymer ?
#
loop_
_entity_poly.entity_id
_entity_poly.type
_entity_poly.pdbx_seq_one_letter_code
_entity_poly.pdbx_strand_id
1 'polypeptide(L)' 'MKLEEIKKVVCVGVSIFSDSLKRQGVEVIDIEWSPPAEIEEDLKRILDKLI' A
#
# COMPACT_ATOMS: atom_id res chain seq x y z
N MET A 1 11.88 0.53 -21.42
CA MET A 1 10.51 0.02 -21.17
C MET A 1 9.55 1.13 -21.52
N LYS A 2 8.69 0.91 -22.53
CA LYS A 2 7.66 1.89 -22.87
C LYS A 2 6.41 1.60 -22.03
N LEU A 3 5.70 2.64 -21.60
CA LEU A 3 4.43 2.48 -20.86
C LEU A 3 3.40 1.65 -21.64
N GLU A 4 3.48 1.70 -22.97
CA GLU A 4 2.68 0.94 -23.94
C GLU A 4 2.78 -0.59 -23.76
N GLU A 5 3.82 -1.10 -23.10
CA GLU A 5 4.08 -2.53 -22.90
C GLU A 5 3.58 -3.05 -21.54
N ILE A 6 3.09 -2.16 -20.66
CA ILE A 6 2.61 -2.53 -19.33
C ILE A 6 1.26 -3.23 -19.44
N LYS A 7 1.24 -4.53 -19.21
CA LYS A 7 0.00 -5.33 -19.22
C LYS A 7 -0.72 -5.38 -17.88
N LYS A 8 0.00 -5.16 -16.78
CA LYS A 8 -0.51 -5.35 -15.43
C LYS A 8 0.19 -4.41 -14.44
N VAL A 9 -0.59 -3.80 -13.55
CA VAL A 9 -0.10 -2.86 -12.54
C VAL A 9 -0.37 -3.41 -11.14
N VAL A 10 0.59 -3.26 -10.24
CA VAL A 10 0.39 -3.51 -8.81
C VAL A 10 0.22 -2.18 -8.11
N CYS A 11 -0.96 -1.94 -7.54
CA CYS A 11 -1.24 -0.79 -6.70
C CYS A 11 -1.11 -1.20 -5.23
N VAL A 12 -0.53 -0.32 -4.41
CA VAL A 12 -0.25 -0.59 -3.00
C VAL A 12 -0.77 0.58 -2.15
N GLY A 13 -1.63 0.28 -1.19
CA GLY A 13 -2.09 1.19 -0.14
C GLY A 13 -3.13 2.24 -0.54
N VAL A 14 -3.00 2.89 -1.70
CA VAL A 14 -3.91 3.98 -2.10
C VAL A 14 -4.89 3.53 -3.18
N SER A 15 -6.13 3.26 -2.76
CA SER A 15 -7.21 2.77 -3.63
C SER A 15 -7.57 3.71 -4.79
N ILE A 16 -7.40 5.03 -4.64
CA ILE A 16 -7.75 6.00 -5.70
C ILE A 16 -6.96 5.75 -7.00
N PHE A 17 -5.72 5.25 -6.90
CA PHE A 17 -4.90 4.93 -8.05
C PHE A 17 -5.36 3.63 -8.73
N SER A 18 -5.68 2.60 -7.95
CA SER A 18 -6.18 1.34 -8.49
C SER A 18 -7.51 1.56 -9.22
N ASP A 19 -8.41 2.36 -8.64
CA ASP A 19 -9.71 2.70 -9.23
C ASP A 19 -9.58 3.52 -10.52
N SER A 20 -8.63 4.46 -10.55
CA SER A 20 -8.35 5.26 -11.75
C SER A 20 -7.88 4.40 -12.92
N LEU A 21 -7.01 3.42 -12.65
CA LEU A 21 -6.47 2.50 -13.65
C LEU A 21 -7.50 1.47 -14.11
N LYS A 22 -8.29 0.92 -13.19
CA LYS A 22 -9.41 0.01 -13.52
C LYS A 22 -10.40 0.68 -14.48
N ARG A 23 -10.74 1.96 -14.27
CA ARG A 23 -11.63 2.74 -15.17
C ARG A 23 -11.07 2.93 -16.59
N GLN A 24 -9.76 2.84 -16.76
CA GLN A 24 -9.07 2.93 -18.06
C GLN A 24 -8.91 1.56 -18.73
N GLY A 25 -9.42 0.48 -18.13
CA GLY A 25 -9.30 -0.88 -18.67
C GLY A 25 -7.96 -1.54 -18.42
N VAL A 26 -7.13 -1.00 -17.51
CA VAL A 26 -5.85 -1.60 -17.12
C VAL A 26 -6.08 -2.75 -16.15
N GLU A 27 -5.37 -3.87 -16.33
CA GLU A 27 -5.36 -4.97 -15.35
C GLU A 27 -4.58 -4.54 -14.10
N VAL A 28 -5.25 -4.54 -12.93
CA VAL A 28 -4.66 -4.08 -11.67
C VAL A 28 -4.75 -5.17 -10.61
N ILE A 29 -3.63 -5.45 -9.93
CA ILE A 29 -3.60 -6.11 -8.62
C ILE A 29 -3.62 -5.01 -7.57
N ASP A 30 -4.61 -5.03 -6.70
CA ASP A 30 -4.75 -4.07 -5.61
C ASP A 30 -4.31 -4.70 -4.30
N ILE A 31 -3.31 -4.11 -3.64
CA ILE A 31 -2.78 -4.58 -2.37
C ILE A 31 -3.14 -3.56 -1.30
N GLU A 32 -4.00 -3.99 -0.39
CA GLU A 32 -4.27 -3.26 0.84
C GLU A 32 -3.03 -3.37 1.74
N TRP A 33 -2.28 -2.28 1.84
CA TRP A 33 -1.06 -2.20 2.61
C TRP A 33 -1.01 -0.88 3.36
N SER A 34 -0.55 -0.94 4.59
CA SER A 34 -0.21 0.22 5.41
C SER A 34 1.21 0.03 5.96
N PRO A 35 1.95 1.14 6.20
CA PRO A 35 3.20 1.03 6.91
C PRO A 35 2.97 0.44 8.32
N PRO A 36 3.95 -0.25 8.90
CA PRO A 36 3.89 -0.64 10.30
C PRO A 36 3.54 0.59 11.15
N ALA A 37 2.71 0.39 12.17
CA ALA A 37 2.38 1.46 13.10
C ALA A 37 3.67 2.02 13.70
N GLU A 38 3.88 3.33 13.53
CA GLU A 38 4.94 4.03 14.22
C GLU A 38 4.53 4.13 15.70
N ILE A 39 5.14 3.31 16.54
CA ILE A 39 4.94 3.36 17.98
C ILE A 39 5.94 4.39 18.51
N GLU A 40 5.45 5.47 19.10
CA GLU A 40 6.30 6.41 19.83
C GLU A 40 7.17 5.66 20.85
N GLU A 41 8.45 5.99 20.93
CA GLU A 41 9.41 5.25 21.77
C GLU A 41 8.95 5.16 23.24
N ASP A 42 8.30 6.21 23.74
CA ASP A 42 7.75 6.24 25.10
C ASP A 42 6.64 5.21 25.30
N LEU A 43 5.74 5.06 24.34
CA LEU A 43 4.68 4.06 24.35
C LEU A 43 5.26 2.65 24.27
N LYS A 44 6.25 2.44 23.39
CA LYS A 44 6.96 1.16 23.26
C LYS A 44 7.58 0.75 24.60
N ARG A 45 8.26 1.70 25.28
CA ARG A 45 8.91 1.46 26.57
C ARG A 45 7.92 1.12 27.68
N ILE A 46 6.70 1.65 27.65
CA ILE A 46 5.64 1.29 28.60
C ILE A 46 5.18 -0.15 28.34
N LEU A 47 4.96 -0.51 27.07
CA LEU A 47 4.53 -1.85 26.68
C LEU A 47 5.57 -2.93 27.04
N ASP A 48 6.87 -2.65 26.82
CA ASP A 48 7.98 -3.55 27.18
C ASP A 48 8.13 -3.80 28.69
N LYS A 49 7.50 -2.98 29.55
CA LYS A 49 7.49 -3.20 31.00
C LYS A 49 6.33 -4.07 31.48
N LEU A 50 5.32 -4.29 30.63
CA LEU A 50 4.09 -5.01 30.97
C LEU A 50 4.08 -6.47 30.49
N ILE A 51 4.98 -6.83 29.56
CA ILE A 51 5.18 -8.16 28.98
C ILE A 51 6.56 -8.66 29.38
#